data_AF-A0A8S8Z6K4-F1
#
_entry.id   AF-A0A8S8Z6K4-F1
#
_cell.length_a   1.000
_cell.length_b   1.000
_cell.length_c   1.000
_cell.angle_alpha   90.00
_cell.angle_beta   90.00
_cell.angle_gamma   90.00
#
_symmetry.space_group_name_H-M   'P 1'
#
loop_
_entity.id
_entity.type
_entity.pdbx_description
1 polymer ?
#
loop_
_entity_poly.entity_id
_entity_poly.type
_entity_poly.pdbx_seq_one_letter_code
_entity_poly.pdbx_strand_id
1 'polypeptide(L)' 'MLQQVLTRPREYGVLTTMNLNGDYISDALAAQVGGIGIAPGANINYDTGVAIFEATHGTAPKYTGQDKVNPAA' A
#
# COMPACT_ATOMS: atom_id res chain seq x y z
N MET A 1 0.79 5.28 -17.27
CA MET A 1 1.17 4.41 -16.13
C MET A 1 -0.02 3.64 -15.56
N LEU A 2 -1.06 4.27 -15.02
CA LEU A 2 -2.22 3.56 -14.42
C LEU A 2 -2.89 2.52 -15.35
N GLN A 3 -3.01 2.81 -16.65
CA GLN A 3 -3.52 1.83 -17.62
C GLN A 3 -2.56 0.66 -17.86
N GLN A 4 -1.26 0.92 -17.81
CA GLN A 4 -0.22 -0.09 -18.10
C GLN A 4 0.01 -1.01 -16.91
N VAL A 5 -0.12 -0.54 -15.67
CA VAL A 5 -0.05 -1.46 -14.52
C VAL A 5 -1.14 -2.52 -14.58
N LEU A 6 -2.33 -2.18 -15.10
CA LEU A 6 -3.41 -3.15 -15.34
C LEU A 6 -3.13 -4.08 -16.53
N THR A 7 -2.75 -3.50 -17.68
CA THR A 7 -2.69 -4.24 -18.96
C THR A 7 -1.35 -4.93 -19.23
N ARG A 8 -0.27 -4.42 -18.63
CA ARG A 8 1.13 -4.83 -18.85
C ARG A 8 1.94 -4.86 -17.53
N PRO A 9 1.44 -5.46 -16.43
CA PRO A 9 2.12 -5.43 -15.12
C PRO A 9 3.52 -6.05 -15.14
N ARG A 10 3.76 -7.07 -15.98
CA ARG A 10 5.03 -7.82 -16.03
C ARG A 10 6.22 -7.02 -16.54
N GLU A 11 5.99 -5.81 -17.05
CA GLU A 11 7.06 -4.94 -17.54
C GLU A 11 7.69 -4.08 -16.44
N TYR A 12 7.14 -4.14 -15.22
CA TYR A 12 7.58 -3.33 -14.10
C TYR A 12 8.31 -4.18 -13.06
N GLY A 13 9.37 -3.60 -12.48
CA GLY A 13 10.10 -4.14 -11.35
C GLY A 13 9.98 -3.23 -10.13
N VAL A 14 10.83 -2.19 -10.05
CA VAL A 14 10.78 -1.17 -9.01
C VAL A 14 10.25 0.15 -9.59
N LEU A 15 9.35 0.79 -8.87
CA LEU A 15 8.75 2.06 -9.25
C LEU A 15 9.14 3.15 -8.24
N THR A 16 9.68 4.26 -8.74
CA THR A 16 9.97 5.47 -7.95
C THR A 16 9.14 6.62 -8.47
N THR A 17 8.47 7.36 -7.60
CA THR A 17 7.60 8.46 -8.00
C THR A 17 7.44 9.48 -6.89
N MET A 18 6.86 10.63 -7.21
CA MET A 18 6.56 11.69 -6.24
C MET A 18 5.39 11.29 -5.34
N ASN A 19 5.33 11.90 -4.15
CA ASN A 19 4.36 11.58 -3.09
C ASN A 19 2.93 11.33 -3.61
N LEU A 20 2.30 12.33 -4.25
CA LEU A 20 0.91 12.20 -4.73
C LEU A 20 0.71 11.09 -5.78
N ASN A 21 1.68 10.92 -6.67
CA ASN A 21 1.60 9.86 -7.67
C ASN A 21 1.85 8.47 -7.05
N GLY A 22 2.64 8.43 -5.97
CA GLY A 22 2.90 7.24 -5.17
C GLY A 22 1.64 6.75 -4.50
N ASP A 23 0.93 7.67 -3.83
CA ASP A 23 -0.38 7.43 -3.20
C ASP A 23 -1.39 6.82 -4.20
N TYR A 24 -1.58 7.46 -5.35
CA TYR A 24 -2.53 6.98 -6.36
C TYR A 24 -2.16 5.61 -6.95
N ILE A 25 -0.87 5.34 -7.17
CA ILE A 25 -0.46 4.11 -7.81
C ILE A 25 -0.34 2.94 -6.83
N SER A 26 0.04 3.17 -5.58
CA SER A 26 0.10 2.12 -4.56
C SER A 26 -1.28 1.53 -4.31
N ASP A 27 -2.31 2.38 -4.21
CA ASP A 27 -3.69 1.93 -4.02
C ASP A 27 -4.23 1.19 -5.24
N ALA A 28 -3.96 1.70 -6.44
CA ALA A 28 -4.34 1.03 -7.68
C ALA A 28 -3.70 -0.37 -7.79
N LEU A 29 -2.44 -0.52 -7.39
CA LEU A 29 -1.73 -1.81 -7.39
C LEU A 29 -2.20 -2.75 -6.27
N ALA A 30 -2.51 -2.22 -5.07
CA ALA A 30 -3.11 -3.01 -4.00
C ALA A 30 -4.49 -3.55 -4.41
N ALA A 31 -5.34 -2.72 -5.02
CA ALA A 31 -6.61 -3.13 -5.62
C ALA A 31 -6.40 -4.17 -6.73
N GLN A 32 -5.41 -3.93 -7.59
CA GLN A 32 -4.71 -4.86 -8.49
C GLN A 32 -4.85 -6.34 -8.12
N VAL A 33 -4.36 -6.63 -6.93
CA VAL A 33 -4.10 -7.99 -6.43
C VAL A 33 -5.13 -8.44 -5.39
N GLY A 34 -6.21 -7.67 -5.19
CA GLY A 34 -7.19 -7.91 -4.12
C GLY A 34 -6.67 -7.61 -2.72
N GLY A 35 -5.62 -6.80 -2.62
CA GLY A 35 -4.80 -6.63 -1.42
C GLY A 35 -5.04 -5.34 -0.61
N ILE A 36 -6.11 -4.57 -0.87
CA ILE A 36 -6.34 -3.28 -0.19
C ILE A 36 -6.29 -3.39 1.33
N GLY A 37 -6.76 -4.51 1.89
CA GLY A 37 -6.76 -4.76 3.34
C GLY A 37 -5.53 -5.50 3.88
N ILE A 38 -4.50 -5.74 3.07
CA ILE A 38 -3.30 -6.52 3.44
C ILE A 38 -1.99 -5.93 2.85
N ALA A 39 -2.05 -4.74 2.25
CA ALA A 39 -0.85 -4.09 1.71
C ALA A 39 -0.03 -3.49 2.86
N PRO A 40 1.29 -3.78 2.95
CA PRO A 40 2.14 -3.21 3.99
C PRO A 40 2.71 -1.85 3.58
N GLY A 41 3.01 -1.00 4.56
CA GLY A 41 3.60 0.33 4.38
C GLY A 41 4.86 0.55 5.21
N ALA A 42 5.84 1.27 4.65
CA ALA A 42 7.06 1.66 5.37
C ALA A 42 7.46 3.10 5.03
N ASN A 43 7.58 3.93 6.07
CA ASN A 43 8.11 5.28 6.00
C ASN A 43 9.53 5.26 6.55
N ILE A 44 10.53 5.43 5.67
CA ILE A 44 11.94 5.17 6.00
C ILE A 44 12.76 6.45 5.81
N ASN A 45 13.49 6.85 6.85
CA ASN A 45 14.61 7.78 6.71
C ASN A 45 15.91 6.98 6.58
N TYR A 46 16.46 6.91 5.37
CA TYR A 46 17.68 6.15 5.10
C TYR A 46 18.95 6.78 5.67
N ASP A 47 18.96 8.08 6.01
CA ASP A 47 20.12 8.77 6.56
C ASP A 47 20.27 8.54 8.07
N THR A 48 19.16 8.56 8.81
CA THR A 48 19.15 8.35 10.27
C THR A 48 18.91 6.91 10.67
N GLY A 49 18.40 6.08 9.76
CA GLY A 49 17.98 4.70 10.03
C GLY A 49 16.66 4.58 10.80
N VAL A 50 15.94 5.68 11.03
CA VAL A 50 14.64 5.66 11.70
C VAL A 50 13.54 5.33 10.68
N ALA A 51 12.68 4.37 11.03
CA ALA A 51 11.58 3.95 10.17
C ALA A 51 10.30 3.70 10.96
N ILE A 52 9.15 3.90 10.30
CA ILE A 52 7.82 3.55 10.79
C ILE A 52 7.21 2.55 9.82
N PHE A 53 6.76 1.41 10.35
CA PHE A 53 6.03 0.39 9.61
C PHE A 53 4.58 0.40 10.08
N GLU A 54 3.64 0.47 9.15
CA GLU A 54 2.23 0.63 9.45
C GLU A 54 1.34 -0.20 8.52
N ALA A 55 0.16 -0.56 9.02
CA ALA A 55 -0.92 -1.05 8.19
C ALA A 55 -1.40 0.10 7.28
N THR A 56 -1.45 -0.11 5.97
CA THR A 56 -1.85 0.96 5.04
C THR A 56 -3.36 1.20 5.03
N HIS A 57 -4.15 0.22 5.48
CA HIS A 57 -5.60 0.37 5.53
C HIS A 57 -6.02 1.32 6.66
N GLY A 58 -7.17 1.95 6.49
CA GLY A 58 -7.75 2.82 7.52
C GLY A 58 -8.21 2.09 8.79
N THR A 59 -8.73 2.85 9.74
CA THR A 59 -9.08 2.36 11.09
C THR A 59 -10.31 1.46 11.18
N ALA A 60 -11.09 1.32 10.10
CA ALA A 60 -12.30 0.49 10.02
C ALA A 60 -13.21 0.53 11.27
N PRO A 61 -13.64 1.73 11.75
CA PRO A 61 -14.21 1.93 13.09
C PRO A 61 -15.50 1.15 13.36
N LYS A 62 -16.20 0.74 12.30
CA LYS A 62 -17.40 -0.12 12.38
C LYS A 62 -17.14 -1.45 13.08
N TYR A 63 -15.89 -1.92 13.10
CA TYR A 63 -15.51 -3.23 13.64
C TYR A 63 -14.63 -3.14 14.91
N THR A 64 -14.46 -1.94 15.48
CA THR A 64 -13.67 -1.74 16.70
C THR A 64 -14.19 -2.62 17.85
N GLY A 65 -13.28 -3.33 18.50
CA GLY A 65 -13.58 -4.19 19.65
C GLY A 65 -14.35 -5.47 19.32
N GLN A 66 -14.54 -5.80 18.04
CA GLN A 66 -15.28 -7.00 17.64
C GLN A 66 -14.43 -8.20 17.28
N ASP A 67 -13.10 -8.04 17.20
CA ASP A 67 -12.14 -9.10 16.82
C ASP A 67 -12.49 -9.79 15.49
N LYS A 68 -12.79 -8.99 14.45
CA LYS A 68 -13.23 -9.45 13.12
C LYS A 68 -12.39 -8.95 11.95
N VAL A 69 -11.45 -8.03 12.20
CA VAL A 69 -10.65 -7.40 11.14
C VAL A 69 -9.46 -8.28 10.77
N ASN A 70 -9.01 -8.19 9.51
CA ASN A 70 -7.85 -8.94 9.04
C ASN A 70 -6.56 -8.27 9.55
N PRO A 71 -5.68 -8.98 10.30
CA PRO A 71 -4.46 -8.40 10.87
C PRO A 71 -3.24 -8.48 9.92
N ALA A 72 -3.42 -8.91 8.67
CA ALA A 72 -2.31 -9.24 7.77
C ALA A 72 -1.66 -8.05 7.04
N ALA A 73 -2.17 -6.83 7.22
CA ALA A 73 -1.58 -5.60 6.65
C ALA A 73 -0.32 -5.14 7.39
#